data_AF-A0A3B9ZE88-F1
#
_entry.id   AF-A0A3B9ZE88-F1
#
_cell.length_a   1.000
_cell.length_b   1.000
_cell.length_c   1.000
_cell.angle_alpha   90.00
_cell.angle_beta   90.00
_cell.angle_gamma   90.00
#
_symmetry.space_group_name_H-M   'P 1'
#
loop_
_entity.id
_entity.type
_entity.pdbx_description
1 polymer ?
#
loop_
_entity_poly.entity_id
_entity_poly.type
_entity_poly.pdbx_seq_one_letter_code
_entity_poly.pdbx_strand_id
1 'polypeptide(L)' 'MPAPFLFAMNDLKANPQLENGYTRIANELFEAIIEYPFTCAELRIILLVIRRTYGWKTSKSFISYGSVA' A
#
# COMPACT_ATOMS: atom_id res chain seq x y z
N MET A 1 -35.42 22.98 -15.77
CA MET A 1 -34.69 21.69 -15.90
C MET A 1 -33.21 22.03 -16.09
N PRO A 2 -32.30 21.70 -15.14
CA PRO A 2 -30.87 21.90 -15.32
C PRO A 2 -30.26 20.78 -16.18
N ALA A 3 -29.18 21.10 -16.91
CA ALA A 3 -28.57 20.27 -17.95
C ALA A 3 -27.81 19.03 -17.42
N PRO A 4 -27.75 17.92 -18.19
CA PRO A 4 -27.26 16.60 -17.76
C PRO A 4 -25.72 16.47 -17.62
N PHE A 5 -24.95 17.53 -17.87
CA PHE A 5 -23.48 17.46 -17.92
C PHE A 5 -22.79 17.81 -16.59
N LEU A 6 -23.55 18.11 -15.53
CA LEU A 6 -23.02 18.59 -14.25
C LEU A 6 -22.98 17.49 -13.17
N PHE A 7 -22.78 16.22 -13.53
CA PHE A 7 -22.82 15.10 -12.57
C PHE A 7 -21.48 14.45 -12.21
N ALA A 8 -20.37 14.65 -12.93
CA ALA A 8 -19.21 13.76 -12.74
C ALA A 8 -17.87 14.46 -12.48
N MET A 9 -17.81 15.41 -11.55
CA MET A 9 -16.52 15.97 -11.10
C MET A 9 -16.18 15.70 -9.63
N ASN A 10 -17.08 15.08 -8.85
CA ASN A 10 -16.87 14.89 -7.41
C ASN A 10 -16.53 13.43 -7.00
N ASP A 11 -16.58 12.48 -7.94
CA ASP A 11 -16.33 11.05 -7.68
C ASP A 11 -14.85 10.62 -7.81
N LEU A 12 -13.95 11.54 -8.16
CA LEU A 12 -12.50 11.29 -8.22
C LEU A 12 -11.80 11.48 -6.87
N LYS A 13 -12.55 11.51 -5.76
CA LYS A 13 -11.96 11.54 -4.42
C LYS A 13 -11.64 10.10 -4.04
N ALA A 14 -10.35 9.75 -4.03
CA ALA A 14 -9.92 8.47 -3.46
C ALA A 14 -10.53 8.36 -2.07
N ASN A 15 -11.44 7.39 -1.89
CA ASN A 15 -12.10 7.10 -0.63
C ASN A 15 -11.40 5.88 -0.01
N PRO A 16 -10.26 6.05 0.69
CA PRO A 16 -9.51 4.94 1.26
C PRO A 16 -10.29 4.39 2.46
N GLN A 17 -11.19 3.45 2.18
CA GLN A 17 -11.92 2.71 3.22
C GLN A 17 -11.06 1.54 3.72
N LEU A 18 -11.06 1.26 5.03
CA LEU A 18 -10.33 0.12 5.59
C LEU A 18 -10.84 -1.23 5.03
N GLU A 19 -12.10 -1.27 4.61
CA GLU A 19 -12.74 -2.39 3.93
C GLU A 19 -12.07 -2.73 2.59
N ASN A 20 -11.38 -1.77 1.95
CA ASN A 20 -10.62 -1.97 0.71
C ASN A 20 -9.28 -2.70 0.95
N GLY A 21 -9.03 -3.10 2.20
CA GLY A 21 -7.86 -3.85 2.62
C GLY A 21 -6.86 -2.98 3.36
N TYR A 22 -6.30 -3.54 4.43
CA TYR A 22 -5.25 -2.92 5.22
C TYR A 22 -4.18 -3.94 5.54
N THR A 23 -2.94 -3.47 5.71
CA THR A 23 -1.82 -4.33 6.04
C THR A 23 -1.58 -4.28 7.54
N ARG A 24 -1.84 -5.39 8.24
CA ARG A 24 -1.51 -5.53 9.66
C ARG A 24 -0.05 -5.94 9.78
N ILE A 25 0.79 -5.09 10.36
CA ILE A 25 2.20 -5.35 10.61
C ILE A 25 2.43 -5.42 12.13
N ALA A 26 3.36 -6.26 12.56
CA ALA A 26 3.78 -6.30 13.97
C ALA A 26 4.53 -5.00 14.33
N ASN A 27 4.25 -4.44 15.51
CA ASN A 27 4.87 -3.21 15.99
C ASN A 27 6.40 -3.29 15.99
N GLU A 28 6.97 -4.40 16.45
CA GLU A 28 8.42 -4.62 16.50
C GLU A 28 9.09 -4.48 15.12
N LEU A 29 8.44 -5.00 14.07
CA LEU A 29 8.96 -4.87 12.70
C LEU A 29 8.85 -3.44 12.19
N PHE A 30 7.76 -2.74 12.53
CA PHE A 30 7.56 -1.35 12.14
C PHE A 30 8.58 -0.43 12.82
N GLU A 31 8.85 -0.64 14.11
CA GLU A 31 9.85 0.09 14.89
C GLU A 31 11.26 -0.14 14.34
N ALA A 32 11.63 -1.39 14.03
CA ALA A 32 12.91 -1.70 13.40
C ALA A 32 13.09 -1.02 12.02
N ILE A 33 12.00 -0.85 11.26
CA ILE A 33 12.06 -0.14 9.97
C ILE A 33 12.29 1.37 10.16
N ILE A 34 11.75 1.95 11.22
CA ILE A 34 11.92 3.37 11.56
C ILE A 34 13.33 3.65 12.08
N GLU A 35 13.89 2.75 12.89
CA GLU A 35 15.20 2.93 13.51
C GLU A 35 16.34 2.97 12.47
N TYR A 36 16.18 2.26 11.36
CA TYR A 36 17.21 2.17 10.34
C TYR A 36 17.06 3.24 9.24
N PRO A 37 18.13 3.96 8.86
CA PRO A 37 18.07 5.01 7.85
C PRO A 37 18.09 4.44 6.42
N PHE A 38 16.98 3.82 6.01
CA PHE A 38 16.83 3.31 4.64
C PHE A 38 16.83 4.43 3.60
N THR A 39 17.42 4.15 2.44
CA THR A 39 17.22 4.95 1.23
C THR A 39 15.78 4.79 0.72
N CYS A 40 15.30 5.76 -0.08
CA CYS A 40 13.96 5.69 -0.67
C CYS A 40 13.73 4.40 -1.50
N ALA A 41 14.76 3.88 -2.15
CA ALA A 41 14.66 2.66 -2.94
C ALA A 41 14.48 1.42 -2.05
N GLU A 42 15.26 1.31 -0.97
CA GLU A 42 15.15 0.21 -0.01
C GLU A 42 13.80 0.24 0.69
N LEU A 43 13.33 1.42 1.11
CA LEU A 43 12.02 1.56 1.74
C LEU A 43 10.89 1.13 0.81
N ARG A 44 10.96 1.45 -0.49
CA ARG A 44 9.98 0.99 -1.50
C ARG A 44 9.94 -0.54 -1.59
N ILE A 45 11.09 -1.20 -1.56
CA ILE A 45 11.18 -2.66 -1.60
C ILE A 45 10.59 -3.26 -0.33
N ILE A 46 10.93 -2.71 0.84
CA ILE A 46 10.42 -3.17 2.14
C ILE A 46 8.89 -3.04 2.18
N LEU A 47 8.34 -1.91 1.76
CA LEU A 47 6.89 -1.69 1.71
C LEU A 47 6.20 -2.66 0.73
N LEU A 48 6.84 -2.97 -0.42
CA LEU A 48 6.34 -3.97 -1.36
C LEU A 48 6.30 -5.37 -0.72
N VAL A 49 7.37 -5.77 -0.03
CA VAL A 49 7.45 -7.06 0.69
C VAL A 49 6.38 -7.14 1.75
N ILE A 50 6.22 -6.09 2.57
CA ILE A 50 5.19 -6.01 3.62
C ILE A 50 3.80 -6.13 3.01
N ARG A 51 3.53 -5.38 1.93
CA ARG A 51 2.25 -5.43 1.25
C ARG A 51 1.94 -6.83 0.75
N ARG A 52 2.92 -7.56 0.21
CA ARG A 52 2.73 -8.90 -0.39
C ARG A 52 2.69 -10.06 0.62
N THR A 53 3.31 -9.91 1.78
CA THR A 53 3.34 -10.92 2.85
C THR A 53 2.18 -10.69 3.83
N TYR A 54 2.28 -9.62 4.63
CA TYR A 54 1.28 -9.25 5.64
C TYR A 54 -0.06 -8.86 5.04
N GLY A 55 -0.06 -8.19 3.89
CA GLY A 55 -1.31 -7.77 3.24
C GLY A 55 -2.14 -8.92 2.66
N TRP A 56 -1.55 -10.09 2.40
CA TRP A 56 -2.24 -11.32 1.99
C TRP A 56 -2.25 -12.40 3.08
N LYS A 57 -1.77 -12.08 4.29
CA LYS A 57 -1.60 -13.02 5.42
C LYS A 57 -0.86 -14.31 5.03
N THR A 58 0.11 -14.20 4.11
CA THR A 58 0.93 -15.34 3.69
C THR A 58 2.33 -15.22 4.26
N SER A 59 2.86 -16.32 4.80
CA SER A 59 4.21 -16.33 5.39
C SER A 59 5.32 -16.23 4.35
N LYS A 60 5.03 -16.51 3.06
CA LYS A 60 6.00 -16.48 1.97
C LYS A 60 5.34 -15.95 0.71
N SER A 61 6.07 -15.11 -0.03
CA SER A 61 5.63 -14.61 -1.34
C SER A 61 6.80 -14.55 -2.30
N PHE A 62 6.57 -14.93 -3.56
CA PHE A 62 7.55 -14.79 -4.63
C PHE A 62 7.53 -13.36 -5.15
N ILE A 63 8.72 -12.76 -5.24
CA ILE A 63 8.93 -11.44 -5.83
C ILE A 63 9.83 -11.63 -7.04
N SER A 64 9.40 -11.06 -8.17
CA SER A 64 10.20 -10.96 -9.39
C SER A 64 10.65 -9.52 -9.58
N TYR A 65 11.75 -9.31 -10.30
CA TYR A 65 12.29 -7.97 -10.60
C TYR A 65 11.22 -7.04 -11.20
N GLY A 66 10.35 -7.56 -12.07
CA GLY A 66 9.25 -6.79 -12.66
C GLY A 66 8.14 -6.36 -11.68
N SER A 67 8.17 -6.82 -10.42
CA SER A 67 7.28 -6.30 -9.37
C SER A 67 7.89 -5.13 -8.58
N VAL A 68 9.18 -4.87 -8.76
CA VAL A 68 9.96 -3.85 -8.03
C VAL A 68 10.25 -2.63 -8.91
N ALA A 69 10.46 -2.86 -10.22
CA ALA A 69 10.69 -1.84 -11.24
C ALA A 69 9.39 -1.13 -11.65
#